data_AF-A0A0L0H9U0-F1
#
_entry.id   AF-A0A0L0H9U0-F1
#
_cell.length_a   1.000
_cell.length_b   1.000
_cell.length_c   1.000
_cell.angle_alpha   90.00
_cell.angle_beta   90.00
_cell.angle_gamma   90.00
#
_symmetry.space_group_name_H-M   'P 1'
#
loop_
_entity.id
_entity.type
_entity.pdbx_description
1 polymer ?
#
loop_
_entity_poly.entity_id
_entity_poly.type
_entity_poly.pdbx_seq_one_letter_code
_entity_poly.pdbx_strand_id
1 'polypeptide(L)'
;MHYTAVATTLLVALFAQGSIAQDPAMATSTLTTVCQQAAKIPVCDLYSTSCKANSTAAACNPVSLALSACADPVAATNSACTMFKSMCTGACANQGAVKDLLPARNASQQVFSICTEMPTMTDCQGDARCPAPDATGVSDCKSWTVYSALCREMPDMTQCASWKSFCSSNGQVAPFCGGAAPTTNSSTGGHNHGTSGNTQGTTTGAKSSATTVLTGAVGMAASGLLAMMLML
;
A
#
# COMPACT_ATOMS: atom_id res chain seq x y z
N MET A 1 -1.99 19.30 56.87
CA MET A 1 -1.27 18.01 56.81
C MET A 1 -1.88 17.22 55.64
N HIS A 2 -1.68 17.54 54.37
CA HIS A 2 -0.46 17.54 53.52
C HIS A 2 0.23 16.18 53.50
N TYR A 3 0.01 15.41 52.42
CA TYR A 3 0.99 15.04 51.38
C TYR A 3 0.45 13.84 50.58
N THR A 4 -0.08 14.05 49.36
CA THR A 4 -0.21 13.00 48.34
C THR A 4 0.77 13.31 47.22
N ALA A 5 1.83 12.51 47.16
CA ALA A 5 2.96 12.66 46.27
C ALA A 5 2.53 12.43 44.81
N VAL A 6 2.71 13.46 44.01
CA VAL A 6 2.58 13.47 42.56
C VAL A 6 3.83 12.79 41.99
N ALA A 7 3.74 11.50 41.70
CA ALA A 7 4.78 10.74 41.01
C ALA A 7 4.50 10.72 39.49
N THR A 8 4.41 11.89 38.88
CA THR A 8 4.55 12.04 37.42
C THR A 8 6.04 12.22 37.12
N THR A 9 6.79 11.12 37.28
CA THR A 9 8.20 11.05 36.92
C THR A 9 8.31 11.01 35.40
N LEU A 10 8.35 12.21 34.81
CA LEU A 10 9.36 12.64 33.86
C LEU A 10 10.09 11.50 33.12
N LEU A 11 9.53 11.07 31.97
CA LEU A 11 10.27 10.35 30.93
C LEU A 11 10.42 11.25 29.70
N VAL A 12 11.02 12.43 29.92
CA VAL A 12 11.42 13.35 28.84
C VAL A 12 12.93 13.54 28.97
N ALA A 13 13.72 12.60 28.45
CA ALA A 13 15.11 12.83 28.03
C ALA A 13 15.72 11.53 27.49
N LEU A 14 15.58 11.26 26.18
CA LEU A 14 16.52 10.44 25.41
C LEU A 14 16.28 10.51 23.88
N PHE A 15 16.13 11.70 23.30
CA PHE A 15 16.24 11.87 21.85
C PHE A 15 16.96 13.17 21.51
N ALA A 16 18.19 13.30 21.99
CA ALA A 16 19.12 14.35 21.56
C ALA A 16 20.46 13.72 21.21
N GLN A 17 20.48 12.88 20.17
CA GLN A 17 21.68 12.62 19.37
C GLN A 17 21.27 12.65 17.90
N GLY A 18 21.89 13.59 17.20
CA GLY A 18 21.49 14.07 15.89
C GLY A 18 21.46 12.99 14.83
N SER A 19 20.26 12.67 14.39
CA SER A 19 19.92 12.26 13.05
C SER A 19 18.46 12.64 12.89
N ILE A 20 18.17 13.78 12.27
CA ILE A 20 16.86 14.13 11.68
C ILE A 20 16.55 13.18 10.49
N ALA A 21 16.85 11.90 10.68
CA ALA A 21 16.41 10.84 9.82
C ALA A 21 14.90 10.78 9.95
N GLN A 22 14.21 11.34 8.96
CA GLN A 22 13.08 10.65 8.36
C GLN A 22 12.03 10.23 9.41
N ASP A 23 11.36 11.16 10.08
CA ASP A 23 10.30 10.78 11.02
C ASP A 23 9.23 9.98 10.24
N PRO A 24 9.14 8.64 10.43
CA PRO A 24 8.17 7.83 9.73
C PRO A 24 6.74 8.28 10.06
N ALA A 25 6.54 8.99 11.17
CA ALA A 25 5.24 9.56 11.53
C ALA A 25 4.79 10.65 10.55
N MET A 26 5.67 11.54 10.10
CA MET A 26 5.30 12.57 9.11
C MET A 26 4.97 11.96 7.75
N ALA A 27 5.77 10.99 7.31
CA ALA A 27 5.50 10.27 6.06
C ALA A 27 4.17 9.50 6.15
N THR A 28 3.89 8.84 7.28
CA THR A 28 2.63 8.13 7.54
C THR A 28 1.43 9.08 7.61
N SER A 29 1.59 10.25 8.24
CA SER A 29 0.57 11.30 8.29
C SER A 29 0.26 11.83 6.88
N THR A 30 1.31 12.13 6.10
CA THR A 30 1.20 12.57 4.69
C THR A 30 0.47 11.52 3.87
N LEU A 31 0.86 10.25 3.96
CA LEU A 31 0.20 9.14 3.27
C LEU A 31 -1.27 9.03 3.66
N THR A 32 -1.60 9.17 4.94
CA THR A 32 -2.99 9.11 5.40
C THR A 32 -3.83 10.24 4.79
N THR A 33 -3.33 11.48 4.82
CA THR A 33 -4.01 12.64 4.25
C THR A 33 -4.15 12.52 2.72
N VAL A 34 -3.08 12.13 2.03
CA VAL A 34 -3.09 11.97 0.57
C VAL A 34 -4.04 10.85 0.17
N CYS A 35 -4.00 9.70 0.85
CA CYS A 35 -4.86 8.57 0.51
C CYS A 35 -6.33 8.77 0.89
N GLN A 36 -6.66 9.72 1.76
CA GLN A 36 -8.04 10.14 1.97
C GLN A 36 -8.57 11.01 0.81
N GLN A 37 -7.72 11.84 0.21
CA GLN A 37 -8.13 12.75 -0.87
C GLN A 37 -7.99 12.14 -2.27
N ALA A 38 -7.01 11.25 -2.45
CA ALA A 38 -6.64 10.63 -3.71
C ALA A 38 -6.57 9.11 -3.56
N ALA A 39 -7.61 8.49 -3.00
CA ALA A 39 -7.64 7.06 -2.66
C ALA A 39 -7.34 6.09 -3.82
N LYS A 40 -7.47 6.55 -5.07
CA LYS A 40 -7.32 5.76 -6.30
C LYS A 40 -5.88 5.68 -6.82
N ILE A 41 -4.93 6.40 -6.21
CA ILE A 41 -3.53 6.32 -6.64
C ILE A 41 -2.91 4.98 -6.22
N PRO A 42 -2.06 4.35 -7.06
CA PRO A 42 -1.50 3.02 -6.82
C PRO A 42 -0.80 2.85 -5.47
N VAL A 43 -0.11 3.88 -4.98
CA VAL A 43 0.57 3.82 -3.69
C VAL A 43 -0.40 3.71 -2.50
N CYS A 44 -1.64 4.21 -2.63
CA CYS A 44 -2.64 4.10 -1.56
C CYS A 44 -3.19 2.68 -1.46
N ASP A 45 -3.31 1.97 -2.59
CA ASP A 45 -3.60 0.54 -2.59
C ASP A 45 -2.47 -0.25 -1.95
N LEU A 46 -1.23 0.08 -2.30
CA LEU A 46 -0.02 -0.54 -1.72
C LEU A 46 0.04 -0.34 -0.21
N TYR A 47 -0.15 0.90 0.25
CA TYR A 47 -0.14 1.26 1.65
C TYR A 47 -1.24 0.53 2.43
N SER A 48 -2.48 0.63 1.96
CA SER A 48 -3.64 0.06 2.67
C SER A 48 -3.68 -1.46 2.69
N THR A 49 -3.18 -2.13 1.65
CA THR A 49 -3.27 -3.59 1.49
C THR A 49 -2.03 -4.31 2.01
N SER A 50 -0.83 -3.78 1.75
CA SER A 50 0.43 -4.50 2.01
C SER A 50 1.24 -3.91 3.15
N CYS A 51 1.32 -2.57 3.24
CA CYS A 51 2.33 -1.93 4.07
C CYS A 51 1.82 -1.52 5.47
N LYS A 52 0.51 -1.34 5.64
CA LYS A 52 -0.08 -0.90 6.92
C LYS A 52 0.18 -1.87 8.09
N ALA A 53 0.29 -3.16 7.83
CA ALA A 53 0.54 -4.19 8.84
C ALA A 53 2.04 -4.43 9.14
N ASN A 54 2.90 -3.46 8.81
CA ASN A 54 4.34 -3.53 9.08
C ASN A 54 5.06 -4.60 8.24
N SER A 55 4.90 -4.51 6.91
CA SER A 55 5.63 -5.37 5.98
C SER A 55 7.11 -5.02 5.94
N THR A 56 7.97 -6.05 5.92
CA THR A 56 9.42 -5.91 5.75
C THR A 56 9.84 -5.69 4.30
N ALA A 57 8.89 -5.62 3.36
CA ALA A 57 9.19 -5.34 1.96
C ALA A 57 9.79 -3.93 1.80
N ALA A 58 10.84 -3.80 0.97
CA ALA A 58 11.51 -2.53 0.74
C ALA A 58 10.55 -1.44 0.21
N ALA A 59 9.55 -1.82 -0.61
CA ALA A 59 8.51 -0.92 -1.09
C ALA A 59 7.59 -0.35 0.01
N CYS A 60 7.59 -0.95 1.20
CA CYS A 60 6.79 -0.52 2.34
C CYS A 60 7.49 0.50 3.24
N ASN A 61 8.65 1.02 2.83
CA ASN A 61 9.26 2.15 3.52
C ASN A 61 8.32 3.37 3.46
N PRO A 62 7.92 3.96 4.61
CA PRO A 62 6.92 5.02 4.64
C PRO A 62 7.37 6.29 3.90
N VAL A 63 8.68 6.61 3.91
CA VAL A 63 9.22 7.76 3.16
C VAL A 63 9.12 7.52 1.66
N SER A 64 9.52 6.34 1.17
CA SER A 64 9.40 5.98 -0.25
C SER A 64 7.94 5.97 -0.72
N LEU A 65 7.02 5.47 0.11
CA LEU A 65 5.59 5.53 -0.17
C LEU A 65 5.10 6.98 -0.26
N ALA A 66 5.43 7.83 0.71
CA ALA A 66 5.03 9.24 0.69
C ALA A 66 5.61 10.00 -0.52
N LEU A 67 6.87 9.75 -0.87
CA LEU A 67 7.50 10.29 -2.08
C LEU A 67 6.78 9.85 -3.34
N SER A 68 6.37 8.57 -3.43
CA SER A 68 5.60 8.04 -4.56
C SER A 68 4.22 8.69 -4.66
N ALA A 69 3.54 8.85 -3.52
CA ALA A 69 2.25 9.51 -3.46
C ALA A 69 2.34 10.94 -3.97
N CYS A 70 3.37 11.67 -3.55
CA CYS A 70 3.58 13.06 -3.93
C CYS A 70 4.24 13.26 -5.31
N ALA A 71 4.68 12.18 -5.95
CA ALA A 71 5.12 12.17 -7.34
C ALA A 71 3.97 11.87 -8.30
N ASP A 72 2.88 11.25 -7.83
CA ASP A 72 1.69 11.01 -8.65
C ASP A 72 1.00 12.35 -8.98
N PRO A 73 0.75 12.67 -10.27
CA PRO A 73 0.12 13.92 -10.66
C PRO A 73 -1.25 14.19 -10.01
N VAL A 74 -2.00 13.13 -9.66
CA VAL A 74 -3.32 13.24 -9.03
C VAL A 74 -3.21 13.76 -7.58
N ALA A 75 -2.11 13.45 -6.91
CA ALA A 75 -1.88 13.81 -5.51
C ALA A 75 -0.83 14.92 -5.32
N ALA A 76 -0.08 15.29 -6.37
CA ALA A 76 1.01 16.25 -6.31
C ALA A 76 0.61 17.63 -5.79
N THR A 77 -0.65 18.04 -5.98
CA THR A 77 -1.20 19.33 -5.53
C THR A 77 -1.70 19.32 -4.08
N ASN A 78 -1.66 18.16 -3.39
CA ASN A 78 -2.06 18.06 -2.00
C ASN A 78 -1.12 18.89 -1.10
N SER A 79 -1.70 19.67 -0.17
CA SER A 79 -0.92 20.50 0.75
C SER A 79 0.02 19.66 1.65
N ALA A 80 -0.39 18.45 2.03
CA ALA A 80 0.45 17.51 2.77
C ALA A 80 1.71 17.14 1.98
N CYS A 81 1.60 17.01 0.65
CA CYS A 81 2.76 16.76 -0.20
C CYS A 81 3.72 17.94 -0.27
N THR A 82 3.20 19.16 -0.30
CA THR A 82 4.03 20.38 -0.27
C THR A 82 4.78 20.48 1.06
N MET A 83 4.07 20.26 2.17
CA MET A 83 4.66 20.27 3.51
C MET A 83 5.72 19.17 3.66
N PHE A 84 5.39 17.94 3.26
CA PHE A 84 6.31 16.80 3.31
C PHE A 84 7.57 17.07 2.49
N LYS A 85 7.45 17.58 1.25
CA LYS A 85 8.61 17.93 0.41
C LYS A 85 9.49 19.01 1.05
N SER A 86 8.88 20.02 1.68
CA SER A 86 9.64 21.10 2.35
C SER A 86 10.45 20.60 3.56
N MET A 87 9.95 19.57 4.25
CA MET A 87 10.58 18.99 5.43
C MET A 87 11.51 17.81 5.09
N CYS A 88 11.28 17.14 3.95
CA CYS A 88 12.08 16.04 3.45
C CYS A 88 13.41 16.55 2.88
N THR A 89 14.34 16.87 3.78
CA THR A 89 15.70 17.29 3.46
C THR A 89 16.72 16.23 3.92
N GLY A 90 17.97 16.31 3.45
CA GLY A 90 19.05 15.41 3.85
C GLY A 90 18.78 13.94 3.53
N ALA A 91 18.80 13.07 4.54
CA ALA A 91 18.64 11.61 4.39
C ALA A 91 17.28 11.20 3.77
N CYS A 92 16.23 11.99 3.99
CA CYS A 92 14.92 11.78 3.34
C CYS A 92 15.00 12.00 1.83
N ALA A 93 15.73 13.03 1.39
CA ALA A 93 15.92 13.34 -0.03
C ALA A 93 16.78 12.28 -0.75
N ASN A 94 17.56 11.50 -0.01
CA ASN A 94 18.31 10.36 -0.55
C ASN A 94 17.44 9.11 -0.71
N GLN A 95 16.22 9.08 -0.15
CA GLN A 95 15.27 8.02 -0.44
C GLN A 95 14.60 8.26 -1.79
N GLY A 96 14.43 7.18 -2.55
CA GLY A 96 13.64 7.22 -3.78
C GLY A 96 12.16 6.96 -3.49
N ALA A 97 11.32 7.38 -4.43
CA ALA A 97 9.99 6.79 -4.58
C ALA A 97 10.09 5.27 -4.79
N VAL A 98 8.99 4.56 -4.56
CA VAL A 98 8.85 3.13 -4.84
C VAL A 98 9.13 2.90 -6.32
N LYS A 99 10.16 2.09 -6.57
CA LYS A 99 10.72 1.92 -7.90
C LYS A 99 9.71 1.27 -8.83
N ASP A 100 9.57 1.81 -10.05
CA ASP A 100 8.71 1.30 -11.12
C ASP A 100 7.21 1.20 -10.78
N LEU A 101 6.76 1.86 -9.71
CA LEU A 101 5.33 2.00 -9.41
C LEU A 101 4.68 2.94 -10.42
N LEU A 102 3.64 2.47 -11.13
CA LEU A 102 2.94 3.30 -12.09
C LEU A 102 2.18 4.44 -11.38
N PRO A 103 2.09 5.63 -12.01
CA PRO A 103 1.12 6.64 -11.58
C PRO A 103 -0.31 6.19 -11.93
N ALA A 104 -1.30 6.78 -11.26
CA ALA A 104 -2.71 6.43 -11.37
C ALA A 104 -3.23 6.42 -12.80
N ARG A 105 -2.93 7.47 -13.57
CA ARG A 105 -3.34 7.57 -14.98
C ARG A 105 -2.84 6.39 -15.80
N ASN A 106 -1.58 6.02 -15.65
CA ASN A 106 -0.99 4.93 -16.41
C ASN A 106 -1.58 3.58 -15.98
N ALA A 107 -1.78 3.36 -14.68
CA ALA A 107 -2.43 2.15 -14.19
C ALA A 107 -3.85 2.01 -14.75
N SER A 108 -4.66 3.07 -14.73
CA SER A 108 -6.00 3.09 -15.32
C SER A 108 -5.99 2.80 -16.82
N GLN A 109 -5.04 3.38 -17.56
CA GLN A 109 -4.87 3.11 -19.00
C GLN A 109 -4.50 1.64 -19.28
N GLN A 110 -3.62 1.04 -18.48
CA GLN A 110 -3.25 -0.38 -18.65
C GLN A 110 -4.44 -1.31 -18.39
N VAL A 111 -5.23 -1.08 -17.33
CA VAL A 111 -6.45 -1.84 -17.07
C VAL A 111 -7.43 -1.71 -18.23
N PHE A 112 -7.67 -0.49 -18.71
CA PHE A 112 -8.55 -0.25 -19.85
C PHE A 112 -8.07 -0.97 -21.11
N SER A 113 -6.76 -0.94 -21.40
CA SER A 113 -6.17 -1.65 -22.54
C SER A 113 -6.37 -3.16 -22.45
N ILE A 114 -6.06 -3.76 -21.29
CA ILE A 114 -6.22 -5.20 -21.06
C ILE A 114 -7.68 -5.61 -21.23
N CYS A 115 -8.61 -4.89 -20.58
CA CYS A 115 -10.03 -5.22 -20.65
C CYS A 115 -10.68 -4.94 -22.01
N THR A 116 -10.06 -4.12 -22.85
CA THR A 116 -10.49 -3.92 -24.25
C THR A 116 -10.06 -5.11 -25.11
N GLU A 117 -8.86 -5.65 -24.89
CA GLU A 117 -8.35 -6.81 -25.63
C GLU A 117 -8.96 -8.12 -25.15
N MET A 118 -9.23 -8.25 -23.85
CA MET A 118 -9.77 -9.47 -23.22
C MET A 118 -10.97 -9.14 -22.31
N PRO A 119 -12.13 -8.82 -22.89
CA PRO A 119 -13.32 -8.42 -22.15
C PRO A 119 -13.94 -9.56 -21.32
N THR A 120 -13.49 -10.80 -21.51
CA THR A 120 -14.03 -11.98 -20.82
C THR A 120 -13.29 -12.35 -19.53
N MET A 121 -12.25 -11.61 -19.16
CA MET A 121 -11.56 -11.82 -17.88
C MET A 121 -12.44 -11.45 -16.70
N THR A 122 -12.31 -12.18 -15.59
CA THR A 122 -13.12 -11.96 -14.38
C THR A 122 -13.06 -10.50 -13.90
N ASP A 123 -11.87 -9.91 -13.85
CA ASP A 123 -11.66 -8.51 -13.43
C ASP A 123 -12.04 -7.46 -14.49
N CYS A 124 -12.50 -7.90 -15.68
CA CYS A 124 -12.97 -7.06 -16.76
C CYS A 124 -14.49 -7.12 -16.96
N GLN A 125 -15.21 -7.84 -16.08
CA GLN A 125 -16.65 -8.08 -16.18
C GLN A 125 -17.44 -7.53 -14.99
N GLY A 126 -18.72 -7.25 -15.22
CA GLY A 126 -19.68 -6.86 -14.19
C GLY A 126 -19.20 -5.70 -13.31
N ASP A 127 -19.41 -5.83 -12.00
CA ASP A 127 -19.04 -4.84 -11.00
C ASP A 127 -17.54 -4.83 -10.65
N ALA A 128 -16.79 -5.85 -11.08
CA ALA A 128 -15.33 -5.89 -10.92
C ALA A 128 -14.61 -5.06 -11.98
N ARG A 129 -15.27 -4.80 -13.12
CA ARG A 129 -14.71 -4.00 -14.21
C ARG A 129 -14.44 -2.58 -13.74
N CYS A 130 -13.17 -2.19 -13.81
CA CYS A 130 -12.80 -0.81 -13.65
C CYS A 130 -13.44 0.05 -14.77
N PRO A 131 -14.13 1.16 -14.44
CA PRO A 131 -14.67 2.07 -15.47
C PRO A 131 -13.59 2.61 -16.40
N ALA A 132 -13.98 3.03 -17.60
CA ALA A 132 -13.07 3.72 -18.49
C ALA A 132 -12.50 4.99 -17.79
N PRO A 133 -11.23 5.35 -18.06
CA PRO A 133 -10.64 6.56 -17.49
C PRO A 133 -11.45 7.80 -17.85
N ASP A 134 -11.64 8.71 -16.87
CA ASP A 134 -12.36 9.96 -17.10
C ASP A 134 -11.50 11.02 -17.83
N ALA A 135 -11.95 12.28 -17.87
CA ALA A 135 -11.21 13.38 -18.49
C ALA A 135 -9.84 13.64 -17.82
N THR A 136 -9.65 13.24 -16.57
CA THR A 136 -8.36 13.30 -15.85
C THR A 136 -7.46 12.12 -16.20
N GLY A 137 -7.96 11.14 -16.96
CA GLY A 137 -7.27 9.92 -17.34
C GLY A 137 -7.18 8.90 -16.20
N VAL A 138 -7.98 9.05 -15.14
CA VAL A 138 -8.02 8.14 -13.99
C VAL A 138 -9.38 7.46 -13.96
N SER A 139 -9.38 6.15 -13.75
CA SER A 139 -10.63 5.40 -13.60
C SER A 139 -11.19 5.53 -12.19
N ASP A 140 -12.52 5.43 -12.06
CA ASP A 140 -13.21 5.39 -10.76
C ASP A 140 -13.09 4.00 -10.09
N CYS A 141 -11.86 3.52 -9.92
CA CYS A 141 -11.58 2.26 -9.25
C CYS A 141 -10.14 2.23 -8.70
N LYS A 142 -9.84 1.21 -7.90
CA LYS A 142 -8.50 0.84 -7.45
C LYS A 142 -7.69 0.19 -8.58
N SER A 143 -7.30 1.00 -9.57
CA SER A 143 -6.72 0.52 -10.84
C SER A 143 -5.47 -0.33 -10.63
N TRP A 144 -4.64 -0.06 -9.61
CA TRP A 144 -3.46 -0.86 -9.32
C TRP A 144 -3.80 -2.27 -8.83
N THR A 145 -4.84 -2.39 -8.01
CA THR A 145 -5.33 -3.68 -7.53
C THR A 145 -5.82 -4.54 -8.68
N VAL A 146 -6.66 -3.97 -9.55
CA VAL A 146 -7.20 -4.66 -10.75
C VAL A 146 -6.07 -5.00 -11.73
N TYR A 147 -5.17 -4.05 -12.03
CA TYR A 147 -4.03 -4.26 -12.91
C TYR A 147 -3.13 -5.40 -12.41
N SER A 148 -2.84 -5.43 -11.11
CA SER A 148 -2.02 -6.49 -10.53
C SER A 148 -2.71 -7.85 -10.59
N ALA A 149 -4.03 -7.91 -10.39
CA ALA A 149 -4.79 -9.16 -10.50
C ALA A 149 -4.76 -9.70 -11.96
N LEU A 150 -5.06 -8.85 -12.93
CA LEU A 150 -4.99 -9.17 -14.37
C LEU A 150 -3.58 -9.66 -14.77
N CYS A 151 -2.54 -8.94 -14.35
CA CYS A 151 -1.15 -9.30 -14.68
C CYS A 151 -0.64 -10.53 -13.94
N ARG A 152 -1.23 -10.91 -12.81
CA ARG A 152 -0.92 -12.19 -12.16
C ARG A 152 -1.54 -13.36 -12.90
N GLU A 153 -2.71 -13.18 -13.51
CA GLU A 153 -3.35 -14.20 -14.34
C GLU A 153 -2.62 -14.38 -15.68
N MET A 154 -2.18 -13.28 -16.31
CA MET A 154 -1.45 -13.30 -17.58
C MET A 154 -0.23 -12.36 -17.58
N PRO A 155 0.89 -12.76 -16.96
CA PRO A 155 2.07 -11.91 -16.80
C PRO A 155 2.83 -11.64 -18.10
N ASP A 156 2.58 -12.42 -19.15
CA ASP A 156 3.25 -12.29 -20.45
C ASP A 156 2.57 -11.30 -21.39
N MET A 157 1.46 -10.69 -20.97
CA MET A 157 0.88 -9.55 -21.69
C MET A 157 1.87 -8.39 -21.79
N THR A 158 1.89 -7.73 -22.94
CA THR A 158 2.73 -6.54 -23.18
C THR A 158 2.43 -5.43 -22.17
N GLN A 159 1.15 -5.26 -21.82
CA GLN A 159 0.63 -4.30 -20.86
C GLN A 159 1.16 -4.54 -19.45
N CYS A 160 1.62 -5.76 -19.13
CA CYS A 160 2.13 -6.14 -17.81
C CYS A 160 3.64 -5.91 -17.63
N ALA A 161 4.33 -5.30 -18.59
CA ALA A 161 5.76 -5.03 -18.50
C ALA A 161 6.14 -4.14 -17.30
N SER A 162 5.33 -3.10 -17.01
CA SER A 162 5.55 -2.22 -15.85
C SER A 162 5.27 -2.94 -14.53
N TRP A 163 4.21 -3.75 -14.46
CA TRP A 163 3.95 -4.59 -13.29
C TRP A 163 5.10 -5.57 -13.00
N LYS A 164 5.64 -6.24 -14.04
CA LYS A 164 6.81 -7.12 -13.90
C LYS A 164 8.03 -6.36 -13.38
N SER A 165 8.28 -5.15 -13.89
CA SER A 165 9.38 -4.29 -13.43
C SER A 165 9.21 -3.90 -11.97
N PHE A 166 8.00 -3.49 -11.57
CA PHE A 166 7.67 -3.22 -10.17
C PHE A 166 7.95 -4.44 -9.27
N CYS A 167 7.45 -5.62 -9.62
CA CYS A 167 7.65 -6.81 -8.80
C CYS A 167 9.11 -7.27 -8.76
N SER A 168 9.87 -7.11 -9.85
CA SER A 168 11.30 -7.41 -9.87
C SER A 168 12.10 -6.44 -8.99
N SER A 169 11.73 -5.15 -8.97
CA SER A 169 12.44 -4.11 -8.24
C SER A 169 12.11 -4.10 -6.74
N ASN A 170 10.93 -4.58 -6.35
CA ASN A 170 10.41 -4.44 -4.99
C ASN A 170 10.17 -5.77 -4.27
N GLY A 171 10.38 -6.90 -4.95
CA GLY A 171 10.18 -8.24 -4.41
C GLY A 171 8.71 -8.66 -4.34
N GLN A 172 8.43 -9.68 -3.52
CA GLN A 172 7.09 -10.23 -3.35
C GLN A 172 6.23 -9.37 -2.41
N VAL A 173 5.79 -8.22 -2.90
CA VAL A 173 4.82 -7.36 -2.22
C VAL A 173 3.40 -7.93 -2.37
N ALA A 174 3.02 -8.86 -1.49
CA ALA A 174 1.70 -9.49 -1.51
C ALA A 174 0.58 -8.49 -1.20
N PRO A 175 -0.60 -8.55 -1.86
CA PRO A 175 -0.98 -9.53 -2.89
C PRO A 175 -0.62 -9.10 -4.33
N PHE A 176 0.02 -7.95 -4.52
CA PHE A 176 0.29 -7.39 -5.86
C PHE A 176 1.34 -8.17 -6.63
N CYS A 177 2.35 -8.66 -5.91
CA CYS A 177 3.41 -9.51 -6.44
C CYS A 177 3.33 -10.86 -5.74
N GLY A 178 3.32 -11.94 -6.52
CA GLY A 178 3.16 -13.30 -6.01
C GLY A 178 2.20 -14.10 -6.88
N GLY A 179 2.57 -15.35 -7.12
CA GLY A 179 2.10 -16.13 -8.26
C GLY A 179 3.34 -16.54 -9.02
N ALA A 180 3.55 -17.84 -9.22
CA ALA A 180 4.57 -18.27 -10.16
C ALA A 180 4.24 -17.57 -11.48
N ALA A 181 5.14 -16.71 -11.99
CA ALA A 181 5.13 -16.47 -13.42
C ALA A 181 5.05 -17.87 -14.05
N PRO A 182 4.09 -18.16 -14.94
CA PRO A 182 4.08 -19.44 -15.63
C PRO A 182 5.46 -19.53 -16.27
N THR A 183 6.29 -20.41 -15.71
CA THR A 183 7.62 -20.62 -16.23
C THR A 183 7.41 -21.09 -17.65
N THR A 184 7.75 -20.25 -18.62
CA THR A 184 7.87 -20.60 -20.04
C THR A 184 8.98 -21.64 -20.18
N ASN A 185 8.68 -22.88 -19.78
CA ASN A 185 9.31 -24.14 -20.15
C ASN A 185 8.82 -25.27 -19.24
N SER A 186 7.72 -25.92 -19.63
CA SER A 186 7.56 -27.37 -19.47
C SER A 186 6.51 -27.85 -20.46
N SER A 187 6.91 -27.85 -21.74
CA SER A 187 6.38 -28.78 -22.71
C SER A 187 6.78 -30.20 -22.32
N THR A 188 6.05 -30.81 -21.40
CA THR A 188 5.96 -32.27 -21.29
C THR A 188 4.51 -32.61 -20.95
N GLY A 189 3.80 -33.13 -21.95
CA GLY A 189 2.39 -33.46 -21.86
C GLY A 189 2.07 -34.48 -20.76
N GLY A 190 0.89 -34.33 -20.19
CA GLY A 190 0.30 -35.30 -19.28
C GLY A 190 -1.14 -34.91 -18.99
N HIS A 191 -2.07 -35.40 -19.81
CA HIS A 191 -3.49 -35.42 -19.46
C HIS A 191 -3.65 -36.28 -18.22
N ASN A 192 -4.25 -35.76 -17.15
CA ASN A 192 -4.97 -36.60 -16.19
C ASN A 192 -6.14 -35.83 -15.59
N HIS A 193 -7.31 -36.21 -16.06
CA HIS A 193 -8.61 -35.94 -15.47
C HIS A 193 -8.73 -36.83 -14.23
N GLY A 194 -8.71 -36.23 -13.04
CA GLY A 194 -8.73 -36.94 -11.76
C GLY A 194 -9.75 -36.34 -10.81
N THR A 195 -10.93 -36.96 -10.77
CA THR A 195 -11.98 -36.81 -9.77
C THR A 195 -11.42 -36.96 -8.36
N SER A 196 -11.70 -36.02 -7.46
CA SER A 196 -11.45 -36.14 -6.02
C SER A 196 -12.64 -35.50 -5.28
N GLY A 197 -13.41 -36.18 -4.44
CA GLY A 197 -13.06 -37.28 -3.55
C GLY A 197 -12.92 -36.72 -2.14
N ASN A 198 -14.06 -36.64 -1.45
CA ASN A 198 -14.22 -36.18 -0.07
C ASN A 198 -13.49 -37.13 0.90
N THR A 199 -12.49 -36.64 1.63
CA THR A 199 -11.90 -37.38 2.76
C THR A 199 -11.70 -36.46 3.96
N GLN A 200 -12.55 -36.69 4.95
CA GLN A 200 -12.55 -36.13 6.28
C GLN A 200 -11.46 -36.83 7.10
N GLY A 201 -10.49 -36.07 7.62
CA GLY A 201 -9.36 -36.61 8.38
C GLY A 201 -9.11 -35.79 9.65
N THR A 202 -9.57 -36.34 10.77
CA THR A 202 -9.28 -35.95 12.15
C THR A 202 -7.81 -36.21 12.49
N THR A 203 -7.06 -35.21 12.96
CA THR A 203 -5.86 -35.44 13.77
C THR A 203 -5.72 -34.44 14.91
N THR A 204 -5.38 -35.03 16.04
CA THR A 204 -5.18 -34.54 17.40
C THR A 204 -3.92 -33.69 17.59
N GLY A 205 -4.06 -32.65 18.43
CA GLY A 205 -3.15 -32.33 19.54
C GLY A 205 -1.72 -31.86 19.22
N ALA A 206 -1.48 -30.55 19.30
CA ALA A 206 -0.17 -29.99 19.60
C ALA A 206 -0.29 -28.79 20.54
N LYS A 207 0.62 -28.75 21.51
CA LYS A 207 0.62 -27.94 22.73
C LYS A 207 0.77 -26.44 22.45
N SER A 208 -0.05 -25.64 23.13
CA SER A 208 0.03 -24.18 23.18
C SER A 208 1.31 -23.70 23.86
N SER A 209 2.09 -22.89 23.16
CA SER A 209 3.05 -21.96 23.77
C SER A 209 2.42 -20.57 23.79
N ALA A 210 2.13 -20.08 24.99
CA ALA A 210 1.58 -18.75 25.21
C ALA A 210 2.62 -17.68 24.83
N THR A 211 2.35 -16.94 23.76
CA THR A 211 3.05 -15.69 23.45
C THR A 211 2.22 -14.55 24.02
N THR A 212 2.75 -13.89 25.04
CA THR A 212 2.19 -12.68 25.63
C THR A 212 2.24 -11.54 24.60
N VAL A 213 1.08 -11.21 24.02
CA VAL A 213 0.92 -10.00 23.22
C VAL A 213 0.70 -8.83 24.17
N LEU A 214 1.68 -7.92 24.27
CA LEU A 214 1.50 -6.61 24.89
C LEU A 214 0.67 -5.74 23.94
N THR A 215 -0.64 -5.69 24.19
CA THR A 215 -1.57 -4.76 23.57
C THR A 215 -1.31 -3.36 24.12
N GLY A 216 -0.48 -2.58 23.43
CA GLY A 216 -0.31 -1.15 23.68
C GLY A 216 -1.52 -0.39 23.15
N ALA A 217 -2.43 -0.02 24.04
CA ALA A 217 -3.54 0.88 23.73
C ALA A 217 -3.01 2.32 23.61
N VAL A 218 -2.85 2.82 22.39
CA VAL A 218 -2.58 4.24 22.15
C VAL A 218 -3.93 4.96 22.11
N GLY A 219 -4.29 5.57 23.24
CA GLY A 219 -5.48 6.43 23.34
C GLY A 219 -5.32 7.65 22.45
N MET A 220 -6.22 7.80 21.47
CA MET A 220 -6.37 9.05 20.73
C MET A 220 -7.07 10.07 21.64
N ALA A 221 -6.28 10.99 22.21
CA ALA A 221 -6.81 12.21 22.80
C ALA A 221 -7.27 13.14 21.67
N ALA A 222 -8.56 13.13 21.37
CA ALA A 222 -9.21 14.12 20.54
C ALA A 222 -9.31 15.45 21.33
N SER A 223 -8.28 16.29 21.22
CA SER A 223 -8.34 17.67 21.69
C SER A 223 -9.12 18.51 20.66
N GLY A 224 -10.43 18.58 20.85
CA GLY A 224 -11.28 19.56 20.20
C GLY A 224 -10.98 20.96 20.74
N LEU A 225 -10.21 21.74 19.98
CA LEU A 225 -10.05 23.17 20.19
C LEU A 225 -10.93 23.89 19.17
N LEU A 226 -12.20 24.10 19.53
CA LEU A 226 -13.14 24.93 18.78
C LEU A 226 -13.33 26.23 19.57
N ALA A 227 -12.54 27.23 19.19
CA ALA A 227 -12.72 28.62 19.60
C ALA A 227 -12.61 29.50 18.35
N MET A 228 -13.32 30.63 18.41
CA MET A 228 -13.58 31.62 17.35
C MET A 228 -14.77 31.24 16.46
N MET A 229 -15.72 32.12 16.16
CA MET A 229 -15.95 33.52 16.47
C MET A 229 -17.39 33.76 16.00
N LEU A 230 -18.29 34.28 16.84
CA LEU A 230 -19.47 34.96 16.32
C LEU A 230 -19.59 36.31 17.03
N MET A 231 -19.19 37.34 16.30
CA MET A 231 -19.61 38.71 16.53
C MET A 231 -21.06 38.81 16.06
N LEU A 232 -21.94 39.28 16.95
CA LEU A 232 -23.06 40.19 16.71
C LEU A 232 -23.65 40.60 18.05
#